data_AF-A0A022S0Z5-F1
#
_entry.id   AF-A0A022S0Z5-F1
#
_cell.length_a   1.000
_cell.length_b   1.000
_cell.length_c   1.000
_cell.angle_alpha   90.00
_cell.angle_beta   90.00
_cell.angle_gamma   90.00
#
_symmetry.space_group_name_H-M   'P 1'
#
loop_
_entity.id
_entity.type
_entity.pdbx_description
1 polymer ?
#
loop_
_entity_poly.entity_id
_entity_poly.type
_entity_poly.pdbx_seq_one_letter_code
_entity_poly.pdbx_strand_id
1 'polypeptide(L)'
;MEITNQYTRRRRNLSPDRLTDLPDAVLCHILSFLPTKFSVRTSILVDRNVQSLDFYCRPYDTALLRRIFTCKTLVDLRLDSCGVVPNIGGGVVCLPRLKKLCLINVHYEGDESLPHLLSGCPVLEELEIYLFIHSCHCKISSPTIKRLVINLRFDGKAFKYLENKNNRVEINTPALVYLRLVDCAVQYLKCGALTVLTEANIDIRNNRHPEDYVLYSRSVVEFIDKLHNVSCLKLNLSRCV
;
A
#
# COMPACT_ATOMS: atom_id res chain seq x y z
N MET A 1 57.57 -20.40 4.10
CA MET A 1 57.09 -20.10 2.73
C MET A 1 55.61 -19.83 2.81
N GLU A 2 55.24 -18.57 3.02
CA GLU A 2 53.86 -18.10 3.04
C GLU A 2 53.69 -17.22 1.80
N ILE A 3 52.73 -17.56 0.94
CA ILE A 3 52.40 -16.76 -0.24
C ILE A 3 51.07 -16.06 0.04
N THR A 4 51.14 -14.78 0.40
CA THR A 4 49.98 -13.91 0.55
C THR A 4 49.60 -13.37 -0.84
N ASN A 5 48.50 -13.86 -1.41
CA ASN A 5 47.96 -13.36 -2.68
C ASN A 5 47.24 -12.02 -2.47
N GLN A 6 47.92 -10.92 -2.79
CA GLN A 6 47.34 -9.59 -2.95
C GLN A 6 46.57 -9.49 -4.28
N TYR A 7 45.27 -9.75 -4.27
CA TYR A 7 44.39 -9.37 -5.38
C TYR A 7 44.03 -7.89 -5.25
N THR A 8 44.82 -7.05 -5.91
CA THR A 8 44.58 -5.64 -6.16
C THR A 8 43.25 -5.46 -6.94
N ARG A 9 42.24 -4.91 -6.28
CA ARG A 9 40.99 -4.44 -6.91
C ARG A 9 41.30 -3.32 -7.91
N ARG A 10 41.26 -3.62 -9.21
CA ARG A 10 41.21 -2.62 -10.29
C ARG A 10 39.99 -1.71 -10.08
N ARG A 11 40.21 -0.46 -9.66
CA ARG A 11 39.23 0.63 -9.79
C ARG A 11 39.04 0.89 -11.29
N ARG A 12 37.91 0.44 -11.86
CA ARG A 12 37.45 0.97 -13.14
C ARG A 12 36.97 2.40 -12.88
N ASN A 13 37.61 3.37 -13.53
CA ASN A 13 37.09 4.73 -13.63
C ASN A 13 35.72 4.66 -14.31
N LEU A 14 34.64 4.73 -13.54
CA LEU A 14 33.33 5.02 -14.09
C LEU A 14 33.33 6.51 -14.47
N SER A 15 32.94 6.78 -15.71
CA SER A 15 32.58 8.12 -16.18
C SER A 15 31.66 8.81 -15.15
N PRO A 16 31.76 10.13 -14.94
CA PRO A 16 30.83 10.83 -14.06
C PRO A 16 29.39 10.53 -14.49
N ASP A 17 28.61 9.96 -13.56
CA ASP A 17 27.23 9.54 -13.82
C ASP A 17 26.39 10.77 -14.17
N ARG A 18 26.21 11.04 -15.46
CA ARG A 18 25.45 12.21 -15.97
C ARG A 18 23.97 12.19 -15.58
N LEU A 19 23.53 11.11 -14.93
CA LEU A 19 22.22 10.98 -14.30
C LEU A 19 22.12 11.81 -13.01
N THR A 20 23.21 12.20 -12.35
CA THR A 20 23.19 13.03 -11.11
C THR A 20 22.86 14.50 -11.34
N ASP A 21 22.91 14.98 -12.59
CA ASP A 21 22.66 16.38 -12.92
C ASP A 21 21.26 16.64 -13.49
N LEU A 22 20.46 15.58 -13.70
CA LEU A 22 19.10 15.70 -14.22
C LEU A 22 18.11 16.14 -13.14
N PRO A 23 17.07 16.95 -13.46
CA PRO A 23 15.95 17.21 -12.55
C PRO A 23 15.23 15.92 -12.15
N ASP A 24 14.75 15.86 -10.91
CA ASP A 24 14.15 14.63 -10.35
C ASP A 24 12.98 14.10 -11.18
N ALA A 25 12.16 14.97 -11.78
CA ALA A 25 11.06 14.57 -12.65
C ALA A 25 11.55 13.85 -13.93
N VAL A 26 12.62 14.34 -14.54
CA VAL A 26 13.23 13.74 -15.74
C VAL A 26 13.94 12.44 -15.39
N LEU A 27 14.57 12.41 -14.21
CA LEU A 27 15.16 11.20 -13.66
C LEU A 27 14.08 10.13 -13.43
N CYS A 28 12.99 10.43 -12.71
CA CYS A 28 11.89 9.50 -12.50
C CYS A 28 11.33 8.94 -13.82
N HIS A 29 11.16 9.80 -14.83
CA HIS A 29 10.71 9.39 -16.16
C HIS A 29 11.73 8.45 -16.84
N ILE A 30 13.00 8.80 -16.92
CA ILE A 30 14.04 7.90 -17.46
C ILE A 30 14.11 6.60 -16.66
N LEU A 31 13.92 6.70 -15.33
CA LEU A 31 13.87 5.60 -14.39
C LEU A 31 12.55 4.80 -14.42
N SER A 32 11.57 5.14 -15.27
CA SER A 32 10.43 4.28 -15.57
C SER A 32 10.61 3.48 -16.88
N PHE A 33 11.53 3.85 -17.79
CA PHE A 33 11.66 3.22 -19.13
C PHE A 33 12.75 2.16 -19.33
N LEU A 34 13.89 2.25 -18.63
CA LEU A 34 14.88 1.17 -18.55
C LEU A 34 14.26 -0.14 -17.99
N PRO A 35 14.72 -1.31 -18.44
CA PRO A 35 14.40 -2.59 -17.80
C PRO A 35 14.93 -2.64 -16.35
N THR A 36 14.16 -3.21 -15.44
CA THR A 36 14.39 -3.38 -13.98
C THR A 36 15.63 -4.15 -13.56
N LYS A 37 16.56 -4.44 -14.48
CA LYS A 37 17.79 -5.18 -14.17
C LYS A 37 18.77 -4.45 -13.24
N PHE A 38 18.41 -3.30 -12.68
CA PHE A 38 19.29 -2.50 -11.84
C PHE A 38 18.61 -1.87 -10.61
N SER A 39 19.08 -2.30 -9.43
CA SER A 39 19.07 -1.61 -8.12
C SER A 39 19.56 -0.14 -8.19
N VAL A 40 20.25 0.22 -9.28
CA VAL A 40 20.82 1.56 -9.54
C VAL A 40 19.75 2.65 -9.53
N ARG A 41 18.53 2.35 -10.01
CA ARG A 41 17.45 3.35 -10.12
C ARG A 41 16.96 3.86 -8.76
N THR A 42 16.74 2.96 -7.80
CA THR A 42 16.35 3.40 -6.45
C THR A 42 17.51 3.82 -5.60
N SER A 43 18.71 3.34 -5.90
CA SER A 43 19.91 3.85 -5.21
C SER A 43 20.05 5.35 -5.50
N ILE A 44 19.96 5.76 -6.77
CA ILE A 44 20.04 7.18 -7.15
C ILE A 44 18.88 8.01 -6.57
N LEU A 45 17.64 7.47 -6.54
CA LEU A 45 16.50 8.18 -5.95
C LEU A 45 16.62 8.35 -4.42
N VAL A 46 17.09 7.32 -3.71
CA VAL A 46 17.31 7.38 -2.25
C VAL A 46 18.49 8.31 -1.92
N ASP A 47 19.52 8.35 -2.76
CA ASP A 47 20.73 9.16 -2.53
C ASP A 47 20.52 10.67 -2.74
N ARG A 48 19.40 11.08 -3.35
CA ARG A 48 19.09 12.50 -3.66
C ARG A 48 18.18 13.22 -2.65
N ASN A 49 17.91 12.61 -1.49
CA ASN A 49 16.96 13.16 -0.51
C ASN A 49 15.56 13.43 -1.07
N VAL A 50 15.11 12.60 -2.02
CA VAL A 50 13.77 12.72 -2.59
C VAL A 50 12.73 12.64 -1.47
N GLN A 51 11.78 13.58 -1.48
CA GLN A 51 10.69 13.66 -0.50
C GLN A 51 9.37 13.12 -1.06
N SER A 52 9.16 13.19 -2.36
CA SER A 52 7.96 12.70 -3.02
C SER A 52 8.35 11.74 -4.13
N LEU A 53 7.86 10.50 -4.07
CA LEU A 53 8.12 9.49 -5.09
C LEU A 53 6.79 8.91 -5.59
N ASP A 54 6.51 9.12 -6.87
CA ASP A 54 5.44 8.43 -7.59
C ASP A 54 6.07 7.42 -8.55
N PHE A 55 5.86 6.14 -8.30
CA PHE A 55 6.48 5.05 -9.03
C PHE A 55 5.45 4.10 -9.59
N TYR A 56 5.45 3.99 -10.92
CA TYR A 56 4.66 3.02 -11.66
C TYR A 56 5.59 1.99 -12.31
N CYS A 57 5.27 0.70 -12.15
CA CYS A 57 5.97 -0.37 -12.84
C CYS A 57 4.98 -1.27 -13.58
N ARG A 58 5.44 -1.90 -14.67
CA ARG A 58 4.58 -2.88 -15.34
C ARG A 58 4.33 -4.07 -14.39
N PRO A 59 3.12 -4.65 -14.41
CA PRO A 59 2.84 -5.86 -13.66
C PRO A 59 3.88 -6.94 -13.97
N TYR A 60 4.20 -7.79 -12.98
CA TYR A 60 5.16 -8.90 -13.05
C TYR A 60 6.65 -8.55 -12.90
N ASP A 61 7.01 -7.27 -12.84
CA ASP A 61 8.36 -6.86 -12.52
C ASP A 61 8.53 -6.66 -11.00
N THR A 62 8.52 -7.79 -10.29
CA THR A 62 8.36 -7.83 -8.82
C THR A 62 9.65 -7.62 -8.05
N ALA A 63 10.79 -7.44 -8.73
CA ALA A 63 12.08 -7.13 -8.11
C ALA A 63 12.14 -5.68 -7.62
N LEU A 64 11.21 -5.28 -6.76
CA LEU A 64 11.14 -3.93 -6.24
C LEU A 64 11.90 -3.83 -4.91
N LEU A 65 13.15 -3.42 -5.03
CA LEU A 65 13.72 -2.26 -4.34
C LEU A 65 13.30 -2.09 -2.86
N ARG A 66 13.62 -3.09 -2.02
CA ARG A 66 13.58 -3.04 -0.53
C ARG A 66 14.16 -1.74 0.06
N ARG A 67 15.00 -1.03 -0.69
CA ARG A 67 15.59 0.26 -0.31
C ARG A 67 14.56 1.40 -0.22
N ILE A 68 13.47 1.38 -0.99
CA ILE A 68 12.43 2.43 -0.89
C ILE A 68 11.81 2.39 0.50
N PHE A 69 11.50 1.20 1.00
CA PHE A 69 10.92 0.99 2.33
C PHE A 69 11.87 1.31 3.50
N THR A 70 13.13 1.66 3.23
CA THR A 70 14.10 2.10 4.25
C THR A 70 14.56 3.55 4.02
N CYS A 71 13.89 4.28 3.12
CA CYS A 71 14.26 5.65 2.78
C CYS A 71 13.86 6.63 3.91
N LYS A 72 14.83 7.38 4.41
CA LYS A 72 14.63 8.29 5.56
C LYS A 72 14.09 9.67 5.19
N THR A 73 14.01 10.00 3.89
CA THR A 73 13.65 11.33 3.41
C THR A 73 12.25 11.42 2.84
N LEU A 74 11.65 10.29 2.46
CA LEU A 74 10.31 10.27 1.85
C LEU A 74 9.25 10.79 2.83
N VAL A 75 8.42 11.68 2.30
CA VAL A 75 7.25 12.30 2.92
C VAL A 75 5.97 11.86 2.20
N ASP A 76 6.03 11.69 0.89
CA ASP A 76 4.95 11.20 0.04
C ASP A 76 5.45 10.05 -0.84
N LEU A 77 4.75 8.92 -0.79
CA LEU A 77 5.09 7.72 -1.55
C LEU A 77 3.84 7.15 -2.21
N ARG A 78 3.88 7.06 -3.54
CA ARG A 78 2.88 6.40 -4.35
C ARG A 78 3.52 5.25 -5.14
N LEU A 79 2.95 4.06 -4.96
CA LEU A 79 3.39 2.83 -5.62
C LEU A 79 2.21 2.26 -6.42
N ASP A 80 2.38 2.16 -7.74
CA ASP A 80 1.37 1.62 -8.65
C ASP A 80 1.90 0.41 -9.45
N SER A 81 1.19 -0.70 -9.32
CA SER A 81 1.43 -1.96 -10.02
C SER A 81 2.85 -2.49 -9.82
N CYS A 82 3.47 -2.09 -8.72
CA CYS A 82 4.90 -2.25 -8.51
C CYS A 82 5.18 -2.89 -7.15
N GLY A 83 6.03 -3.91 -7.17
CA GLY A 83 6.70 -4.43 -5.98
C GLY A 83 5.88 -5.32 -5.08
N VAL A 84 6.61 -5.89 -4.13
CA VAL A 84 6.07 -6.79 -3.13
C VAL A 84 6.28 -6.11 -1.78
N VAL A 85 5.18 -5.84 -1.08
CA VAL A 85 5.22 -5.33 0.29
C VAL A 85 5.78 -6.45 1.16
N PRO A 86 6.93 -6.23 1.83
CA PRO A 86 7.61 -7.29 2.56
C PRO A 86 6.81 -7.68 3.82
N ASN A 87 6.82 -8.97 4.15
CA ASN A 87 6.33 -9.45 5.42
C ASN A 87 7.40 -9.27 6.52
N ILE A 88 7.08 -9.60 7.78
CA ILE A 88 7.95 -9.43 8.96
C ILE A 88 9.34 -10.06 8.76
N GLY A 89 9.42 -11.23 8.10
CA GLY A 89 10.68 -11.90 7.74
C GLY A 89 11.32 -11.45 6.42
N GLY A 90 10.60 -10.63 5.63
CA GLY A 90 11.00 -10.15 4.31
C GLY A 90 11.90 -8.91 4.34
N GLY A 91 12.21 -8.35 5.52
CA GLY A 91 13.15 -7.24 5.67
C GLY A 91 12.61 -6.11 6.54
N VAL A 92 13.49 -5.15 6.88
CA VAL A 92 13.15 -4.00 7.72
C VAL A 92 12.43 -2.94 6.88
N VAL A 93 11.35 -2.38 7.44
CA VAL A 93 10.68 -1.17 6.94
C VAL A 93 10.97 -0.02 7.90
N CYS A 94 11.45 1.11 7.38
CA CYS A 94 11.72 2.33 8.13
C CYS A 94 11.57 3.56 7.22
N LEU A 95 10.43 4.24 7.36
CA LEU A 95 10.00 5.43 6.61
C LEU A 95 9.65 6.55 7.60
N PRO A 96 10.63 7.08 8.35
CA PRO A 96 10.40 7.90 9.55
C PRO A 96 9.74 9.25 9.29
N ARG A 97 9.71 9.73 8.04
CA ARG A 97 9.14 11.03 7.64
C ARG A 97 7.88 10.91 6.79
N LEU A 98 7.45 9.68 6.48
CA LEU A 98 6.38 9.45 5.52
C LEU A 98 5.03 9.85 6.11
N LYS A 99 4.39 10.84 5.49
CA LYS A 99 3.08 11.37 5.87
C LYS A 99 1.96 10.88 4.95
N LYS A 100 2.27 10.57 3.69
CA LYS A 100 1.31 10.10 2.70
C LYS A 100 1.79 8.82 2.03
N LEU A 101 0.93 7.82 1.99
CA LEU A 101 1.20 6.54 1.34
C LEU A 101 0.02 6.15 0.46
N CYS A 102 0.28 5.92 -0.82
CA CYS A 102 -0.70 5.46 -1.78
C CYS A 102 -0.22 4.14 -2.41
N LEU A 103 -1.01 3.07 -2.23
CA LEU A 103 -0.73 1.74 -2.73
C LEU A 103 -1.80 1.35 -3.75
N ILE A 104 -1.38 1.11 -4.99
CA ILE A 104 -2.27 0.76 -6.10
C ILE A 104 -1.81 -0.54 -6.70
N ASN A 105 -2.68 -1.55 -6.66
CA ASN A 105 -2.45 -2.85 -7.28
C ASN A 105 -1.09 -3.48 -6.90
N VAL A 106 -0.65 -3.28 -5.65
CA VAL A 106 0.61 -3.84 -5.12
C VAL A 106 0.40 -5.26 -4.64
N HIS A 107 1.47 -6.08 -4.65
CA HIS A 107 1.43 -7.44 -4.13
C HIS A 107 1.88 -7.45 -2.66
N TYR A 108 1.28 -8.31 -1.83
CA TYR A 108 1.67 -8.51 -0.43
C TYR A 108 2.27 -9.92 -0.28
N GLU A 109 3.40 -10.05 0.43
CA GLU A 109 4.04 -11.35 0.72
C GLU A 109 3.21 -12.25 1.66
N GLY A 110 2.22 -11.66 2.34
CA GLY A 110 1.32 -12.32 3.28
C GLY A 110 0.53 -11.32 4.11
N ASP A 111 -0.37 -11.81 4.97
CA ASP A 111 -1.34 -10.98 5.71
C ASP A 111 -0.68 -9.93 6.64
N GLU A 112 0.49 -10.24 7.21
CA GLU A 112 1.21 -9.31 8.10
C GLU A 112 2.10 -8.29 7.35
N SER A 113 2.10 -8.29 6.00
CA SER A 113 2.91 -7.36 5.21
C SER A 113 2.43 -5.91 5.33
N LEU A 114 1.12 -5.67 5.30
CA LEU A 114 0.58 -4.31 5.48
C LEU A 114 0.78 -3.79 6.91
N PRO A 115 0.45 -4.55 7.98
CA PRO A 115 0.79 -4.16 9.35
C PRO A 115 2.28 -3.85 9.54
N HIS A 116 3.16 -4.68 8.98
CA HIS A 116 4.60 -4.48 9.04
C HIS A 116 5.03 -3.19 8.34
N LEU A 117 4.51 -2.92 7.13
CA LEU A 117 4.74 -1.66 6.42
C LEU A 117 4.30 -0.44 7.23
N LEU A 118 3.09 -0.46 7.81
CA LEU A 118 2.55 0.65 8.59
C LEU A 118 3.35 0.89 9.88
N SER A 119 3.84 -0.18 10.52
CA SER A 119 4.68 -0.08 11.72
C SER A 119 5.99 0.68 11.46
N GLY A 120 6.50 0.63 10.23
CA GLY A 120 7.68 1.38 9.79
C GLY A 120 7.41 2.84 9.43
N CYS A 121 6.15 3.30 9.45
CA CYS A 121 5.73 4.66 9.06
C CYS A 121 5.11 5.42 10.26
N PRO A 122 5.89 5.81 11.28
CA PRO A 122 5.36 6.29 12.56
C PRO A 122 4.59 7.61 12.47
N VAL A 123 4.80 8.43 11.43
CA VAL A 123 4.17 9.75 11.27
C VAL A 123 3.14 9.79 10.12
N LEU A 124 2.67 8.64 9.67
CA LEU A 124 1.75 8.52 8.52
C LEU A 124 0.37 9.11 8.84
N GLU A 125 -0.05 10.12 8.07
CA GLU A 125 -1.33 10.82 8.26
C GLU A 125 -2.38 10.42 7.21
N GLU A 126 -1.95 10.07 5.99
CA GLU A 126 -2.81 9.72 4.87
C GLU A 126 -2.42 8.36 4.29
N LEU A 127 -3.39 7.44 4.22
CA LEU A 127 -3.24 6.14 3.59
C LEU A 127 -4.32 5.93 2.54
N GLU A 128 -3.90 5.62 1.31
CA GLU A 128 -4.80 5.20 0.25
C GLU A 128 -4.42 3.82 -0.29
N ILE A 129 -5.42 2.95 -0.41
CA ILE A 129 -5.27 1.58 -0.89
C ILE A 129 -6.29 1.34 -1.99
N TYR A 130 -5.81 1.01 -3.19
CA TYR A 130 -6.63 0.66 -4.36
C TYR A 130 -6.22 -0.73 -4.84
N LEU A 131 -7.06 -1.73 -4.60
CA LEU A 131 -6.75 -3.11 -4.93
C LEU A 131 -7.79 -3.66 -5.92
N PHE A 132 -7.28 -4.40 -6.91
CA PHE A 132 -8.07 -5.16 -7.88
C PHE A 132 -8.03 -6.67 -7.59
N ILE A 133 -7.50 -7.07 -6.43
CA ILE A 133 -7.03 -8.44 -6.17
C ILE A 133 -8.13 -9.37 -5.63
N HIS A 134 -7.99 -10.66 -5.94
CA HIS A 134 -8.61 -11.79 -5.25
C HIS A 134 -7.80 -12.13 -3.99
N SER A 135 -8.46 -12.32 -2.82
CA SER A 135 -7.84 -12.51 -1.49
C SER A 135 -7.04 -11.30 -0.97
N CYS A 136 -7.65 -10.45 -0.14
CA CYS A 136 -7.01 -9.35 0.56
C CYS A 136 -7.37 -9.38 2.06
N HIS A 137 -6.36 -9.52 2.94
CA HIS A 137 -6.47 -9.21 4.35
C HIS A 137 -5.88 -7.82 4.59
N CYS A 138 -6.75 -6.81 4.71
CA CYS A 138 -6.34 -5.44 4.97
C CYS A 138 -6.48 -5.16 6.46
N LYS A 139 -5.44 -5.48 7.23
CA LYS A 139 -5.33 -5.12 8.65
C LYS A 139 -4.58 -3.81 8.79
N ILE A 140 -5.29 -2.76 9.19
CA ILE A 140 -4.80 -1.39 9.26
C ILE A 140 -4.89 -0.93 10.71
N SER A 141 -3.74 -0.84 11.37
CA SER A 141 -3.62 -0.32 12.73
C SER A 141 -2.59 0.78 12.77
N SER A 142 -3.01 2.00 13.10
CA SER A 142 -2.08 3.14 13.25
C SER A 142 -2.69 4.24 14.12
N PRO A 143 -1.95 4.78 15.10
CA PRO A 143 -2.43 5.89 15.92
C PRO A 143 -2.37 7.26 15.22
N THR A 144 -1.72 7.36 14.05
CA THR A 144 -1.44 8.65 13.39
C THR A 144 -2.25 8.91 12.13
N ILE A 145 -2.85 7.87 11.53
CA ILE A 145 -3.64 8.00 10.30
C ILE A 145 -4.91 8.81 10.58
N LYS A 146 -5.05 9.93 9.87
CA LYS A 146 -6.20 10.85 9.91
C LYS A 146 -7.12 10.69 8.72
N ARG A 147 -6.57 10.28 7.57
CA ARG A 147 -7.31 10.09 6.33
C ARG A 147 -7.06 8.71 5.76
N LEU A 148 -8.12 7.94 5.60
CA LEU A 148 -8.07 6.58 5.06
C LEU A 148 -8.98 6.44 3.85
N VAL A 149 -8.41 5.97 2.74
CA VAL A 149 -9.16 5.61 1.52
C VAL A 149 -8.88 4.15 1.21
N ILE A 150 -9.93 3.35 1.15
CA ILE A 150 -9.88 1.95 0.75
C ILE A 150 -10.84 1.76 -0.42
N ASN A 151 -10.33 1.27 -1.55
CA ASN A 151 -11.11 0.99 -2.73
C ASN A 151 -10.79 -0.41 -3.23
N LEU A 152 -11.70 -1.34 -2.92
CA LEU A 152 -11.58 -2.75 -3.24
C LEU A 152 -12.57 -3.05 -4.37
N ARG A 153 -12.05 -3.09 -5.60
CA ARG A 153 -12.86 -3.38 -6.79
C ARG A 153 -12.59 -4.81 -7.25
N PHE A 154 -13.66 -5.49 -7.60
CA PHE A 154 -13.62 -6.82 -8.18
C PHE A 154 -13.54 -6.71 -9.71
N ASP A 155 -12.59 -7.40 -10.36
CA ASP A 155 -12.62 -7.61 -11.81
C ASP A 155 -13.53 -8.81 -12.12
N GLY A 156 -14.71 -8.52 -12.68
CA GLY A 156 -15.76 -9.49 -13.03
C GLY A 156 -15.33 -10.62 -13.98
N LYS A 157 -14.12 -10.60 -14.53
CA LYS A 157 -13.64 -11.59 -15.50
C LYS A 157 -13.02 -12.86 -14.90
N ALA A 158 -12.70 -12.85 -13.60
CA ALA A 158 -11.96 -13.94 -12.95
C ALA A 158 -12.83 -14.88 -12.08
N PHE A 159 -14.16 -14.85 -12.26
CA PHE A 159 -15.12 -15.63 -11.45
C PHE A 159 -15.00 -17.16 -11.52
N LYS A 160 -14.20 -17.72 -12.44
CA LYS A 160 -14.24 -19.17 -12.72
C LYS A 160 -13.27 -20.04 -11.92
N TYR A 161 -12.32 -19.49 -11.16
CA TYR A 161 -11.18 -20.29 -10.69
C TYR A 161 -10.73 -20.11 -9.23
N LEU A 162 -11.38 -19.29 -8.40
CA LEU A 162 -10.87 -19.01 -7.05
C LEU A 162 -11.95 -19.20 -5.97
N GLU A 163 -11.89 -20.36 -5.33
CA GLU A 163 -12.81 -20.82 -4.28
C GLU A 163 -12.50 -20.23 -2.89
N ASN A 164 -11.35 -19.61 -2.66
CA ASN A 164 -10.98 -19.07 -1.33
C ASN A 164 -11.27 -17.58 -1.20
N LYS A 165 -12.56 -17.29 -0.99
CA LYS A 165 -13.07 -15.97 -0.63
C LYS A 165 -12.87 -15.80 0.88
N ASN A 166 -11.90 -15.00 1.31
CA ASN A 166 -11.71 -14.66 2.73
C ASN A 166 -11.20 -13.22 2.89
N ASN A 167 -11.69 -12.30 2.05
CA ASN A 167 -11.32 -10.89 2.12
C ASN A 167 -11.81 -10.29 3.44
N ARG A 168 -10.90 -9.72 4.24
CA ARG A 168 -11.26 -9.04 5.49
C ARG A 168 -10.62 -7.67 5.55
N VAL A 169 -11.35 -6.73 6.12
CA VAL A 169 -10.85 -5.38 6.39
C VAL A 169 -11.01 -5.13 7.89
N GLU A 170 -9.89 -4.86 8.55
CA GLU A 170 -9.83 -4.55 9.97
C GLU A 170 -9.18 -3.17 10.15
N ILE A 171 -9.94 -2.19 10.62
CA ILE A 171 -9.47 -0.80 10.78
C ILE A 171 -9.40 -0.45 12.27
N ASN A 172 -8.21 -0.14 12.77
CA ASN A 172 -7.97 0.34 14.11
C ASN A 172 -7.09 1.59 14.08
N THR A 173 -7.71 2.73 13.77
CA THR A 173 -7.05 4.03 13.61
C THR A 173 -7.78 5.08 14.45
N PRO A 174 -7.44 5.26 15.73
CA PRO A 174 -8.21 6.10 16.65
C PRO A 174 -8.15 7.60 16.32
N ALA A 175 -7.18 8.05 15.51
CA ALA A 175 -7.06 9.43 15.05
C ALA A 175 -7.79 9.71 13.71
N LEU A 176 -8.61 8.76 13.23
CA LEU A 176 -9.22 8.84 11.91
C LEU A 176 -10.34 9.89 11.84
N VAL A 177 -10.13 10.91 11.01
CA VAL A 177 -11.04 12.05 10.80
C VAL A 177 -11.87 11.90 9.53
N TYR A 178 -11.29 11.27 8.49
CA TYR A 178 -11.94 11.01 7.21
C TYR A 178 -11.79 9.55 6.81
N LEU A 179 -12.90 8.91 6.45
CA LEU A 179 -12.94 7.54 5.92
C LEU A 179 -13.65 7.52 4.57
N ARG A 180 -13.00 6.94 3.56
CA ARG A 180 -13.67 6.47 2.35
C ARG A 180 -13.49 4.98 2.19
N LEU A 181 -14.59 4.25 2.10
CA LEU A 181 -14.61 2.82 1.85
C LEU A 181 -15.47 2.54 0.63
N VAL A 182 -14.87 2.02 -0.43
CA VAL A 182 -15.57 1.43 -1.56
C VAL A 182 -15.33 -0.07 -1.51
N ASP A 183 -16.36 -0.82 -1.17
CA ASP A 183 -16.29 -2.26 -0.95
C ASP A 183 -17.26 -2.99 -1.90
N CYS A 184 -16.69 -3.79 -2.80
CA CYS A 184 -17.45 -4.71 -3.66
C CYS A 184 -17.14 -6.19 -3.36
N ALA A 185 -16.30 -6.47 -2.35
CA ALA A 185 -15.52 -7.71 -2.30
C ALA A 185 -15.13 -8.21 -0.91
N VAL A 186 -15.49 -7.58 0.21
CA VAL A 186 -15.09 -7.98 1.58
C VAL A 186 -16.12 -8.92 2.22
N GLN A 187 -15.68 -9.96 2.94
CA GLN A 187 -16.56 -10.87 3.72
C GLN A 187 -16.76 -10.42 5.15
N TYR A 188 -15.76 -9.74 5.69
CA TYR A 188 -15.76 -9.32 7.07
C TYR A 188 -15.16 -7.93 7.19
N LEU A 189 -15.97 -6.98 7.66
CA LEU A 189 -15.55 -5.63 7.97
C LEU A 189 -15.60 -5.43 9.48
N LYS A 190 -14.45 -5.05 10.06
CA LYS A 190 -14.35 -4.72 11.47
C LYS A 190 -13.66 -3.38 11.62
N CYS A 191 -14.23 -2.53 12.45
CA CYS A 191 -13.60 -1.29 12.87
C CYS A 191 -13.50 -1.22 14.39
N GLY A 192 -12.42 -0.59 14.88
CA GLY A 192 -12.31 -0.12 16.25
C GLY A 192 -13.27 1.04 16.53
N ALA A 193 -13.05 1.74 17.64
CA ALA A 193 -13.81 2.95 17.95
C ALA A 193 -13.42 4.09 17.00
N LEU A 194 -14.42 4.72 16.36
CA LEU A 194 -14.25 5.82 15.40
C LEU A 194 -14.75 7.14 16.01
N THR A 195 -14.28 7.46 17.21
CA THR A 195 -14.84 8.55 18.04
C THR A 195 -14.58 9.96 17.51
N VAL A 196 -13.52 10.15 16.72
CA VAL A 196 -13.14 11.45 16.14
C VAL A 196 -13.48 11.57 14.65
N LEU A 197 -14.16 10.56 14.09
CA LEU A 197 -14.50 10.54 12.67
C LEU A 197 -15.55 11.60 12.36
N THR A 198 -15.24 12.47 11.40
CA THR A 198 -16.12 13.59 11.02
C THR A 198 -16.78 13.36 9.67
N GLU A 199 -16.07 12.77 8.71
CA GLU A 199 -16.58 12.49 7.37
C GLU A 199 -16.39 11.02 7.01
N ALA A 200 -17.48 10.40 6.54
CA ALA A 200 -17.48 9.04 6.05
C ALA A 200 -18.16 8.96 4.68
N ASN A 201 -17.48 8.35 3.71
CA ASN A 201 -18.01 8.05 2.38
C ASN A 201 -17.95 6.54 2.13
N ILE A 202 -19.09 5.89 2.25
CA ILE A 202 -19.23 4.44 2.28
C ILE A 202 -20.06 4.01 1.05
N ASP A 203 -19.42 3.28 0.13
CA ASP A 203 -20.04 2.67 -1.04
C ASP A 203 -19.87 1.16 -0.93
N ILE A 204 -20.93 0.49 -0.50
CA ILE A 204 -20.97 -0.95 -0.30
C ILE A 204 -21.83 -1.56 -1.41
N ARG A 205 -21.22 -2.45 -2.19
CA ARG A 205 -21.87 -3.11 -3.33
C ARG A 205 -21.85 -4.61 -3.13
N ASN A 206 -23.01 -5.23 -3.14
CA ASN A 206 -23.10 -6.68 -3.16
C ASN A 206 -22.99 -7.21 -4.60
N ASN A 207 -21.97 -8.02 -4.87
CA ASN A 207 -21.84 -8.77 -6.10
C ASN A 207 -21.70 -10.29 -5.81
N ARG A 208 -22.22 -10.76 -4.67
CA ARG A 208 -21.98 -12.12 -4.16
C ARG A 208 -23.19 -13.06 -4.25
N HIS A 209 -22.87 -14.34 -4.11
CA HIS A 209 -23.83 -15.43 -4.00
C HIS A 209 -24.65 -15.32 -2.69
N PRO A 210 -25.91 -15.78 -2.66
CA PRO A 210 -26.82 -15.59 -1.53
C PRO A 210 -26.39 -16.20 -0.18
N GLU A 211 -25.48 -17.19 -0.18
CA GLU A 211 -25.09 -17.91 1.04
C GLU A 211 -24.09 -17.12 1.92
N ASP A 212 -23.29 -16.22 1.32
CA ASP A 212 -22.36 -15.34 2.06
C ASP A 212 -23.07 -14.08 2.64
N TYR A 213 -24.38 -13.94 2.39
CA TYR A 213 -25.12 -12.70 2.62
C TYR A 213 -25.30 -12.38 4.10
N VAL A 214 -25.51 -13.38 4.96
CA VAL A 214 -25.87 -13.20 6.37
C VAL A 214 -24.70 -12.69 7.21
N LEU A 215 -23.50 -13.26 7.04
CA LEU A 215 -22.32 -12.83 7.80
C LEU A 215 -21.82 -11.46 7.33
N TYR A 216 -21.85 -11.21 6.02
CA TYR A 216 -21.48 -9.93 5.46
C TYR A 216 -22.42 -8.82 5.92
N SER A 217 -23.74 -9.03 5.82
CA SER A 217 -24.74 -8.05 6.23
C SER A 217 -24.61 -7.68 7.71
N ARG A 218 -24.38 -8.67 8.59
CA ARG A 218 -24.15 -8.40 10.01
C ARG A 218 -22.93 -7.54 10.26
N SER A 219 -21.78 -7.86 9.65
CA SER A 219 -20.56 -7.07 9.82
C SER A 219 -20.69 -5.64 9.28
N VAL A 220 -21.44 -5.46 8.19
CA VAL A 220 -21.74 -4.16 7.60
C VAL A 220 -22.64 -3.33 8.52
N VAL A 221 -23.69 -3.94 9.10
CA VAL A 221 -24.56 -3.26 10.07
C VAL A 221 -23.76 -2.85 11.31
N GLU A 222 -22.99 -3.76 11.90
CA GLU A 222 -22.13 -3.46 13.05
C GLU A 222 -21.09 -2.37 12.75
N PHE A 223 -20.65 -2.25 11.49
CA PHE A 223 -19.78 -1.17 11.04
C PHE A 223 -20.55 0.16 10.90
N ILE A 224 -21.72 0.15 10.27
CA ILE A 224 -22.56 1.35 10.10
C ILE A 224 -22.97 1.92 11.46
N ASP A 225 -23.31 1.08 12.44
CA ASP A 225 -23.64 1.51 13.81
C ASP A 225 -22.49 2.29 14.47
N LYS A 226 -21.23 2.05 14.07
CA LYS A 226 -20.07 2.78 14.57
C LYS A 226 -19.88 4.16 13.95
N LEU A 227 -20.62 4.48 12.88
CA LEU A 227 -20.56 5.78 12.19
C LEU A 227 -21.54 6.81 12.78
N HIS A 228 -22.12 6.57 13.95
CA HIS A 228 -23.18 7.41 14.53
C HIS A 228 -22.76 8.87 14.86
N ASN A 229 -21.47 9.17 15.00
CA ASN A 229 -20.99 10.51 15.38
C ASN A 229 -20.48 11.37 14.21
N VAL A 230 -20.58 10.91 12.96
CA VAL A 230 -20.06 11.66 11.81
C VAL A 230 -20.97 12.85 11.46
N SER A 231 -20.37 13.98 11.07
CA SER A 231 -21.11 15.16 10.63
C SER A 231 -21.50 15.09 9.15
N CYS A 232 -20.74 14.35 8.35
CA CYS A 232 -21.01 14.13 6.93
C CYS A 232 -20.94 12.63 6.62
N LEU A 233 -22.09 12.03 6.34
CA LEU A 233 -22.19 10.63 5.89
C LEU A 233 -22.73 10.57 4.47
N LYS A 234 -21.93 10.04 3.55
CA LYS A 234 -22.37 9.63 2.21
C LYS A 234 -22.44 8.11 2.20
N LEU A 235 -23.64 7.57 1.98
CA LEU A 235 -23.89 6.14 2.02
C LEU A 235 -24.51 5.69 0.70
N ASN A 236 -23.89 4.72 0.04
CA ASN A 236 -24.41 4.05 -1.14
C ASN A 236 -24.49 2.54 -0.86
N LEU A 237 -25.73 2.01 -0.85
CA LEU A 237 -26.05 0.60 -0.64
C LEU A 237 -26.80 0.00 -1.84
N SER A 238 -26.65 0.60 -3.03
CA SER A 238 -27.49 0.37 -4.23
C SER A 238 -27.56 -1.07 -4.77
N ARG A 239 -26.87 -2.04 -4.15
CA ARG A 239 -26.95 -3.48 -4.49
C ARG A 239 -27.12 -4.40 -3.28
N CYS A 240 -27.39 -3.86 -2.10
CA CYS A 240 -27.55 -4.63 -0.85
C CYS A 240 -29.00 -5.05 -0.57
N VAL A 241 -29.87 -5.09 -1.58
CA VAL A 241 -31.28 -5.50 -1.49
C VAL A 241 -31.54 -6.59 -2.51
#